data_AF-A0A4R2P3I6-F1
#
_entry.id   AF-A0A4R2P3I6-F1
#
_cell.length_a   1.000
_cell.length_b   1.000
_cell.length_c   1.000
_cell.angle_alpha   90.00
_cell.angle_beta   90.00
_cell.angle_gamma   90.00
#
_symmetry.space_group_name_H-M   'P 1'
#
loop_
_entity.id
_entity.type
_entity.pdbx_description
1 polymer ?
#
loop_
_entity_poly.entity_id
_entity_poly.type
_entity_poly.pdbx_seq_one_letter_code
_entity_poly.pdbx_strand_id
1 'polypeptide(L)'
;MSHVYSPSRHKEKKEVVSDKKMKEIMNERRWQYVDLGISDESLKENFDFLNDAVVIRSGAEGIPLMTTTGIYGPIKPYQKVRLEQGTGRGSVVKVEEEYTEEHSLLDELKERRINAKVPKKGNALKVQAKWVSGKDGGGLPSVGNSANVFGATGSLLVNETEIDFPVLDIHHKDFDETLKYYGAKILKPGESFHMGFNKPLFGMEYDTSLPGYIQDYVMKSYGGGGLFVEHHPFPHIWFPNPTEEEKSTNICRILLGRIIESKEEQERDNRESWEENKCPERHGNKLQPEYHFTVFRFPSDGHAIAVDECCIHNDSFCNGKQVVFLANTDANTVALRETAPFKNLRISEQETPHK
;
A
#
# COMPACT_ATOMS: atom_id res chain seq x y z
N MET A 1 -5.01 -6.37 -12.27
CA MET A 1 -6.35 -6.10 -11.68
C MET A 1 -6.18 -4.86 -10.84
N SER A 2 -6.83 -3.77 -11.21
CA SER A 2 -6.61 -2.42 -10.68
C SER A 2 -6.55 -2.27 -9.17
N HIS A 3 -5.78 -1.25 -8.73
CA HIS A 3 -5.70 -0.72 -7.35
C HIS A 3 -6.98 -0.12 -6.80
N VAL A 4 -8.01 -0.16 -7.62
CA VAL A 4 -9.37 0.09 -7.21
C VAL A 4 -10.20 -0.68 -8.22
N TYR A 5 -11.07 -1.58 -7.79
CA TYR A 5 -12.02 -2.23 -8.66
C TYR A 5 -12.89 -1.14 -9.24
N SER A 6 -12.61 -0.81 -10.49
CA SER A 6 -13.33 0.21 -11.21
C SER A 6 -14.20 -0.50 -12.25
N PRO A 7 -15.49 -0.77 -11.95
CA PRO A 7 -16.40 -1.35 -12.94
C PRO A 7 -16.57 -0.43 -14.16
N SER A 8 -16.14 0.83 -14.08
CA SER A 8 -16.11 1.82 -15.16
C SER A 8 -14.83 1.79 -16.01
N ARG A 9 -13.71 1.24 -15.54
CA ARG A 9 -12.41 1.31 -16.25
C ARG A 9 -12.32 0.53 -17.55
N HIS A 10 -13.09 -0.54 -17.69
CA HIS A 10 -13.20 -1.33 -18.93
C HIS A 10 -14.35 -0.89 -19.83
N LYS A 11 -15.06 0.20 -19.50
CA LYS A 11 -16.02 0.79 -20.45
C LYS A 11 -15.23 1.36 -21.64
N GLU A 12 -15.52 0.85 -22.83
CA GLU A 12 -14.88 1.28 -24.10
C GLU A 12 -15.02 2.79 -24.37
N LYS A 13 -15.93 3.47 -23.65
CA LYS A 13 -16.02 4.92 -23.58
C LYS A 13 -15.93 5.39 -22.13
N LYS A 14 -14.88 6.17 -21.82
CA LYS A 14 -14.86 7.06 -20.66
C LYS A 14 -15.89 8.16 -20.90
N GLU A 15 -17.17 7.90 -20.63
CA GLU A 15 -18.13 8.99 -20.53
C GLU A 15 -17.70 9.84 -19.34
N VAL A 16 -17.28 11.08 -19.61
CA VAL A 16 -16.98 12.05 -18.56
C VAL A 16 -18.22 12.18 -17.70
N VAL A 17 -18.10 11.84 -16.41
CA VAL A 17 -19.20 11.96 -15.46
C VAL A 17 -19.64 13.42 -15.44
N SER A 18 -20.91 13.67 -15.80
CA SER A 18 -21.45 15.02 -15.77
C SER A 18 -21.35 15.63 -14.36
N ASP A 19 -21.19 16.95 -14.25
CA ASP A 19 -21.10 17.63 -12.95
C ASP A 19 -22.32 17.35 -12.05
N LYS A 20 -23.49 17.17 -12.66
CA LYS A 20 -24.71 16.77 -11.95
C LYS A 20 -24.55 15.38 -11.34
N LYS A 21 -24.10 14.40 -12.13
CA LYS A 21 -23.91 13.03 -11.66
C LYS A 21 -22.80 12.93 -10.62
N MET A 22 -21.72 13.69 -10.78
CA MET A 22 -20.63 13.78 -9.81
C MET A 22 -21.15 14.27 -8.45
N LYS A 23 -21.91 15.37 -8.44
CA LYS A 23 -22.55 15.89 -7.22
C LYS A 23 -23.53 14.91 -6.59
N GLU A 24 -24.32 14.20 -7.38
CA GLU A 24 -25.22 13.15 -6.87
C GLU A 24 -24.44 12.03 -6.15
N ILE A 25 -23.32 11.57 -6.73
CA ILE A 25 -22.47 10.53 -6.13
C ILE A 25 -21.76 11.04 -4.88
N MET A 26 -21.26 12.28 -4.90
CA MET A 26 -20.61 12.89 -3.74
C MET A 26 -21.57 13.20 -2.58
N ASN A 27 -22.88 13.12 -2.79
CA ASN A 27 -23.88 13.17 -1.72
C ASN A 27 -24.12 11.80 -1.05
N GLU A 28 -23.51 10.72 -1.55
CA GLU A 28 -23.57 9.41 -0.91
C GLU A 28 -22.86 9.41 0.45
N ARG A 29 -23.32 8.57 1.39
CA ARG A 29 -22.80 8.50 2.77
C ARG A 29 -21.27 8.33 2.84
N ARG A 30 -20.66 7.61 1.90
CA ARG A 30 -19.21 7.37 1.85
C ARG A 30 -18.36 8.59 1.55
N TRP A 31 -18.95 9.62 0.97
CA TRP A 31 -18.30 10.90 0.68
C TRP A 31 -18.49 11.93 1.80
N GLN A 32 -19.39 11.67 2.75
CA GLN A 32 -19.80 12.63 3.79
C GLN A 32 -18.62 13.17 4.63
N TYR A 33 -17.58 12.36 4.81
CA TYR A 33 -16.42 12.66 5.67
C TYR A 33 -15.13 12.90 4.88
N VAL A 34 -15.22 13.01 3.55
CA VAL A 34 -14.04 13.12 2.68
C VAL A 34 -13.64 14.59 2.54
N ASP A 35 -12.50 14.95 3.11
CA ASP A 35 -11.86 16.24 2.86
C ASP A 35 -11.13 16.23 1.51
N LEU A 36 -11.44 17.22 0.67
CA LEU A 36 -10.84 17.37 -0.66
C LEU A 36 -9.67 18.33 -0.61
N GLY A 37 -8.44 17.79 -0.61
CA GLY A 37 -7.19 18.51 -0.79
C GLY A 37 -6.63 18.38 -2.21
N ILE A 38 -7.52 18.32 -3.22
CA ILE A 38 -7.22 18.27 -4.66
C ILE A 38 -8.01 19.35 -5.41
N SER A 39 -7.59 19.72 -6.62
CA SER A 39 -8.35 20.68 -7.45
C SER A 39 -9.61 20.06 -8.05
N ASP A 40 -10.63 20.89 -8.32
CA ASP A 40 -11.88 20.47 -8.97
C ASP A 40 -11.62 19.83 -10.35
N GLU A 41 -10.64 20.35 -11.11
CA GLU A 41 -10.24 19.79 -12.40
C GLU A 41 -9.65 18.39 -12.21
N SER A 42 -8.73 18.22 -11.25
CA SER A 42 -8.09 16.93 -10.98
C SER A 42 -9.10 15.89 -10.50
N LEU A 43 -10.05 16.29 -9.65
CA LEU A 43 -11.16 15.46 -9.21
C LEU A 43 -12.03 15.03 -10.39
N LYS A 44 -12.44 15.97 -11.25
CA LYS A 44 -13.32 15.69 -12.39
C LYS A 44 -12.68 14.78 -13.43
N GLU A 45 -11.41 15.00 -13.75
CA GLU A 45 -10.65 14.19 -14.72
C GLU A 45 -10.44 12.75 -14.25
N ASN A 46 -10.41 12.53 -12.93
CA ASN A 46 -10.10 11.23 -12.32
C ASN A 46 -11.27 10.69 -11.48
N PHE A 47 -12.48 11.23 -11.67
CA PHE A 47 -13.58 11.02 -10.73
C PHE A 47 -13.92 9.55 -10.56
N ASP A 48 -14.04 8.77 -11.63
CA ASP A 48 -14.37 7.34 -11.53
C ASP A 48 -13.35 6.59 -10.67
N PHE A 49 -12.06 6.79 -10.92
CA PHE A 49 -10.97 6.15 -10.16
C PHE A 49 -10.99 6.56 -8.68
N LEU A 50 -11.08 7.86 -8.40
CA LEU A 50 -11.10 8.39 -7.04
C LEU A 50 -12.36 7.96 -6.31
N ASN A 51 -13.49 7.97 -7.00
CA ASN A 51 -14.76 7.53 -6.50
C ASN A 51 -14.72 6.06 -6.09
N ASP A 52 -14.13 5.20 -6.90
CA ASP A 52 -14.04 3.79 -6.54
C ASP A 52 -13.12 3.57 -5.31
N ALA A 53 -12.18 4.49 -5.05
CA ALA A 53 -11.27 4.46 -3.90
C ALA A 53 -11.92 4.98 -2.61
N VAL A 54 -13.04 5.72 -2.70
CA VAL A 54 -13.79 6.20 -1.53
C VAL A 54 -14.63 5.06 -0.97
N VAL A 55 -14.24 4.58 0.21
CA VAL A 55 -14.84 3.43 0.88
C VAL A 55 -15.36 3.74 2.28
N ILE A 56 -16.43 3.05 2.65
CA ILE A 56 -16.78 2.76 4.04
C ILE A 56 -16.79 1.25 4.17
N ARG A 57 -15.91 0.71 5.02
CA ARG A 57 -15.92 -0.70 5.42
C ARG A 57 -16.52 -0.81 6.80
N SER A 58 -17.38 -1.80 7.01
CA SER A 58 -18.09 -1.97 8.27
C SER A 58 -18.04 -3.41 8.75
N GLY A 59 -18.04 -3.60 10.07
CA GLY A 59 -18.19 -4.92 10.70
C GLY A 59 -19.61 -5.48 10.52
N ALA A 60 -19.84 -6.69 11.05
CA ALA A 60 -21.14 -7.38 10.94
C ALA A 60 -22.33 -6.55 11.49
N GLU A 61 -22.07 -5.69 12.46
CA GLU A 61 -23.07 -4.81 13.09
C GLU A 61 -23.27 -3.47 12.34
N GLY A 62 -22.59 -3.26 11.21
CA GLY A 62 -22.67 -2.02 10.43
C GLY A 62 -21.85 -0.85 10.99
N ILE A 63 -21.05 -1.09 12.04
CA ILE A 63 -20.11 -0.11 12.59
C ILE A 63 -19.00 0.13 11.55
N PRO A 64 -18.75 1.37 11.10
CA PRO A 64 -17.61 1.68 10.23
C PRO A 64 -16.30 1.31 10.94
N LEU A 65 -15.44 0.53 10.29
CA LEU A 65 -14.13 0.10 10.79
C LEU A 65 -12.98 0.70 9.97
N MET A 66 -13.24 1.07 8.72
CA MET A 66 -12.33 1.85 7.88
C MET A 66 -13.16 2.81 7.04
N THR A 67 -12.79 4.08 7.04
CA THR A 67 -13.48 5.12 6.26
C THR A 67 -12.46 5.96 5.51
N THR A 68 -12.75 6.28 4.25
CA THR A 68 -11.99 7.31 3.52
C THR A 68 -12.33 8.67 4.10
N THR A 69 -11.32 9.41 4.56
CA THR A 69 -11.49 10.73 5.20
C THR A 69 -10.84 11.86 4.42
N GLY A 70 -10.06 11.57 3.38
CA GLY A 70 -9.37 12.59 2.61
C GLY A 70 -8.87 12.13 1.25
N ILE A 71 -8.76 13.07 0.30
CA ILE A 71 -8.12 12.88 -1.00
C ILE A 71 -7.16 14.05 -1.24
N TYR A 72 -5.89 13.75 -1.57
CA TYR A 72 -4.81 14.73 -1.66
C TYR A 72 -3.98 14.64 -2.96
N GLY A 73 -3.37 15.76 -3.35
CA GLY A 73 -2.48 15.87 -4.51
C GLY A 73 -3.19 16.32 -5.80
N PRO A 74 -2.91 15.70 -6.96
CA PRO A 74 -1.95 14.61 -7.16
C PRO A 74 -0.49 15.08 -7.09
N ILE A 75 0.43 14.15 -6.80
CA ILE A 75 1.84 14.29 -7.19
C ILE A 75 1.89 14.04 -8.70
N LYS A 76 2.14 15.08 -9.50
CA LYS A 76 2.21 14.95 -10.96
C LYS A 76 3.64 14.55 -11.42
N PRO A 77 3.77 13.98 -12.62
CA PRO A 77 5.08 13.78 -13.24
C PRO A 77 5.88 15.09 -13.27
N TYR A 78 7.20 14.98 -13.13
CA TYR A 78 8.16 16.09 -13.16
C TYR A 78 7.95 17.18 -12.10
N GLN A 79 7.19 16.92 -11.04
CA GLN A 79 7.08 17.82 -9.90
C GLN A 79 8.07 17.43 -8.81
N LYS A 80 8.67 18.44 -8.18
CA LYS A 80 9.31 18.32 -6.86
C LYS A 80 8.28 18.66 -5.80
N VAL A 81 8.05 17.73 -4.88
CA VAL A 81 7.04 17.85 -3.83
C VAL A 81 7.64 17.54 -2.47
N ARG A 82 6.99 18.00 -1.41
CA ARG A 82 7.20 17.50 -0.05
C ARG A 82 5.85 17.11 0.56
N LEU A 83 5.90 16.22 1.55
CA LEU A 83 4.73 15.84 2.32
C LEU A 83 4.65 16.65 3.61
N GLU A 84 3.46 17.16 3.92
CA GLU A 84 3.17 17.91 5.15
C GLU A 84 1.94 17.33 5.84
N GLN A 85 2.00 17.21 7.16
CA GLN A 85 0.82 16.85 7.93
C GLN A 85 -0.16 18.02 7.91
N GLY A 86 -1.43 17.73 7.62
CA GLY A 86 -2.50 18.72 7.57
C GLY A 86 -3.39 18.62 8.80
N THR A 87 -3.68 19.75 9.45
CA THR A 87 -4.84 19.87 10.34
C THR A 87 -6.02 20.42 9.51
N GLY A 88 -7.01 19.58 9.19
CA GLY A 88 -8.18 19.95 8.37
C GLY A 88 -7.95 19.89 6.85
N ARG A 89 -8.66 20.73 6.07
CA ARG A 89 -8.64 20.82 4.58
C ARG A 89 -7.27 21.15 3.93
N GLY A 90 -6.17 20.99 4.65
CA GLY A 90 -4.81 21.23 4.17
C GLY A 90 -4.36 20.21 3.13
N SER A 91 -3.50 20.64 2.20
CA SER A 91 -2.89 19.74 1.22
C SER A 91 -1.73 18.96 1.84
N VAL A 92 -1.82 17.63 1.84
CA VAL A 92 -0.72 16.73 2.22
C VAL A 92 0.47 16.84 1.26
N VAL A 93 0.20 17.20 0.01
CA VAL A 93 1.21 17.43 -1.02
C VAL A 93 1.46 18.93 -1.16
N LYS A 94 2.71 19.35 -1.01
CA LYS A 94 3.17 20.71 -1.37
C LYS A 94 4.10 20.64 -2.57
N VAL A 95 3.78 21.41 -3.61
CA VAL A 95 4.63 21.59 -4.79
C VAL A 95 5.61 22.71 -4.48
N GLU A 96 6.90 22.46 -4.63
CA GLU A 96 7.93 23.47 -4.36
C GLU A 96 8.36 24.21 -5.63
N GLU A 97 8.79 23.50 -6.69
CA GLU A 97 9.23 24.07 -7.98
C GLU A 97 9.07 23.05 -9.13
N GLU A 98 9.17 23.52 -10.38
CA GLU A 98 9.33 22.64 -11.56
C GLU A 98 10.77 22.10 -11.62
N TYR A 99 10.88 20.79 -11.84
CA TYR A 99 12.08 19.99 -11.61
C TYR A 99 13.18 20.18 -12.67
N THR A 100 14.45 20.15 -12.24
CA THR A 100 15.65 20.31 -13.08
C THR A 100 16.75 19.26 -12.84
N GLU A 101 16.56 18.30 -11.94
CA GLU A 101 17.58 17.28 -11.63
C GLU A 101 17.39 15.99 -12.45
N GLU A 102 18.38 15.09 -12.49
CA GLU A 102 18.28 13.83 -13.25
C GLU A 102 17.90 12.63 -12.38
N HIS A 103 18.03 12.71 -11.05
CA HIS A 103 17.89 11.55 -10.15
C HIS A 103 16.62 11.62 -9.29
N SER A 104 15.70 10.67 -9.52
CA SER A 104 14.41 10.59 -8.84
C SER A 104 14.44 9.73 -7.57
N LEU A 105 13.39 9.85 -6.75
CA LEU A 105 13.15 8.98 -5.60
C LEU A 105 13.02 7.52 -6.07
N LEU A 106 12.37 7.26 -7.20
CA LEU A 106 12.26 5.91 -7.75
C LEU A 106 13.63 5.33 -8.12
N ASP A 107 14.53 6.15 -8.67
CA ASP A 107 15.91 5.73 -8.96
C ASP A 107 16.65 5.36 -7.65
N GLU A 108 16.53 6.19 -6.61
CA GLU A 108 17.11 5.90 -5.29
C GLU A 108 16.57 4.58 -4.72
N LEU A 109 15.26 4.34 -4.79
CA LEU A 109 14.61 3.14 -4.27
C LEU A 109 15.10 1.87 -5.01
N LYS A 110 15.25 1.94 -6.33
CA LYS A 110 15.81 0.86 -7.16
C LYS A 110 17.28 0.59 -6.83
N GLU A 111 18.10 1.63 -6.71
CA GLU A 111 19.51 1.51 -6.32
C GLU A 111 19.67 0.91 -4.92
N ARG A 112 18.84 1.32 -3.97
CA ARG A 112 18.80 0.74 -2.61
C ARG A 112 18.51 -0.75 -2.68
N ARG A 113 17.51 -1.17 -3.48
CA ARG A 113 17.14 -2.57 -3.68
C ARG A 113 18.27 -3.41 -4.28
N ILE A 114 18.99 -2.86 -5.26
CA ILE A 114 20.11 -3.51 -5.97
C ILE A 114 21.28 -3.75 -5.02
N ASN A 115 21.59 -2.77 -4.17
CA ASN A 115 22.75 -2.80 -3.27
C ASN A 115 22.47 -3.45 -1.90
N ALA A 116 21.23 -3.85 -1.64
CA ALA A 116 20.81 -4.37 -0.35
C ALA A 116 21.33 -5.78 -0.07
N LYS A 117 21.60 -6.05 1.21
CA LYS A 117 21.88 -7.41 1.70
C LYS A 117 20.59 -8.11 2.09
N VAL A 118 20.63 -9.44 2.03
CA VAL A 118 19.55 -10.27 2.59
C VAL A 118 19.39 -9.95 4.08
N PRO A 119 18.15 -9.80 4.59
CA PRO A 119 17.92 -9.51 6.00
C PRO A 119 18.55 -10.56 6.92
N LYS A 120 19.05 -10.10 8.07
CA LYS A 120 19.59 -11.01 9.09
C LYS A 120 18.47 -11.88 9.66
N LYS A 121 18.83 -13.06 10.16
CA LYS A 121 17.89 -13.96 10.86
C LYS A 121 17.14 -13.20 11.95
N GLY A 122 15.81 -13.30 11.96
CA GLY A 122 14.93 -12.60 12.90
C GLY A 122 14.41 -11.25 12.39
N ASN A 123 15.03 -10.65 11.38
CA ASN A 123 14.58 -9.37 10.81
C ASN A 123 13.58 -9.55 9.64
N ALA A 124 13.49 -10.76 9.10
CA ALA A 124 12.50 -11.14 8.10
C ALA A 124 12.00 -12.57 8.38
N LEU A 125 10.70 -12.76 8.23
CA LEU A 125 10.08 -14.07 8.18
C LEU A 125 10.31 -14.66 6.79
N LYS A 126 10.87 -15.86 6.72
CA LYS A 126 10.97 -16.65 5.50
C LYS A 126 9.79 -17.61 5.44
N VAL A 127 9.00 -17.57 4.38
CA VAL A 127 7.88 -18.50 4.15
C VAL A 127 7.98 -19.16 2.79
N GLN A 128 7.68 -20.46 2.72
CA GLN A 128 7.37 -21.12 1.45
C GLN A 128 5.91 -20.84 1.11
N ALA A 129 5.67 -20.21 -0.04
CA ALA A 129 4.31 -19.86 -0.45
C ALA A 129 4.14 -19.89 -1.96
N LYS A 130 2.92 -20.14 -2.44
CA LYS A 130 2.56 -20.10 -3.87
C LYS A 130 1.60 -18.94 -4.13
N TRP A 131 2.04 -17.98 -4.94
CA TRP A 131 1.18 -16.92 -5.46
C TRP A 131 0.35 -17.44 -6.63
N VAL A 132 -0.98 -17.37 -6.51
CA VAL A 132 -1.93 -17.71 -7.57
C VAL A 132 -2.85 -16.53 -7.76
N SER A 133 -2.76 -15.85 -8.91
CA SER A 133 -3.60 -14.66 -9.14
C SER A 133 -5.08 -15.06 -9.23
N GLY A 134 -5.98 -14.09 -9.01
CA GLY A 134 -7.42 -14.32 -9.22
C GLY A 134 -7.74 -14.71 -10.67
N LYS A 135 -6.93 -14.25 -11.66
CA LYS A 135 -7.09 -14.58 -13.07
C LYS A 135 -6.72 -16.03 -13.38
N ASP A 136 -5.76 -16.59 -12.64
CA ASP A 136 -5.26 -17.95 -12.83
C ASP A 136 -6.04 -19.00 -12.01
N GLY A 137 -7.28 -18.67 -11.63
CA GLY A 137 -8.13 -19.55 -10.81
C GLY A 137 -7.82 -19.53 -9.32
N GLY A 138 -7.00 -18.58 -8.84
CA GLY A 138 -6.73 -18.36 -7.41
C GLY A 138 -7.85 -17.64 -6.66
N GLY A 139 -9.01 -17.46 -7.30
CA GLY A 139 -10.18 -16.79 -6.74
C GLY A 139 -10.71 -17.46 -5.48
N LEU A 140 -11.34 -16.66 -4.64
CA LEU A 140 -11.92 -17.09 -3.36
C LEU A 140 -13.44 -17.24 -3.49
N PRO A 141 -14.01 -18.45 -3.39
CA PRO A 141 -15.45 -18.67 -3.58
C PRO A 141 -16.33 -18.06 -2.47
N SER A 142 -15.76 -17.55 -1.38
CA SER A 142 -16.49 -17.03 -0.21
C SER A 142 -16.05 -15.64 0.25
N VAL A 143 -15.19 -14.97 -0.51
CA VAL A 143 -14.70 -13.62 -0.19
C VAL A 143 -15.49 -12.63 -1.03
N GLY A 144 -16.28 -11.78 -0.35
CA GLY A 144 -17.16 -10.83 -1.01
C GLY A 144 -16.40 -9.78 -1.83
N ASN A 145 -17.08 -9.15 -2.78
CA ASN A 145 -16.52 -8.05 -3.59
C ASN A 145 -16.02 -6.85 -2.76
N SER A 146 -16.39 -6.79 -1.48
CA SER A 146 -15.97 -5.78 -0.50
C SER A 146 -14.62 -6.09 0.16
N ALA A 147 -14.13 -7.32 0.05
CA ALA A 147 -13.00 -7.80 0.86
C ALA A 147 -11.71 -7.03 0.62
N ASN A 148 -11.50 -6.60 -0.60
CA ASN A 148 -10.51 -5.59 -0.92
C ASN A 148 -11.18 -4.52 -1.77
N VAL A 149 -10.48 -3.41 -2.00
CA VAL A 149 -10.97 -2.38 -2.92
C VAL A 149 -10.95 -2.87 -4.37
N PHE A 150 -10.40 -4.06 -4.66
CA PHE A 150 -9.86 -4.51 -5.95
C PHE A 150 -10.66 -5.63 -6.65
N GLY A 151 -11.78 -6.10 -6.07
CA GLY A 151 -12.86 -6.85 -6.72
C GLY A 151 -12.58 -8.30 -7.12
N ALA A 152 -11.31 -8.70 -7.28
CA ALA A 152 -10.93 -10.09 -7.40
C ALA A 152 -9.59 -10.33 -6.71
N THR A 153 -9.58 -11.31 -5.82
CA THR A 153 -8.43 -11.63 -4.98
C THR A 153 -7.89 -13.00 -5.33
N GLY A 154 -6.59 -13.08 -5.63
CA GLY A 154 -5.90 -14.35 -5.70
C GLY A 154 -5.55 -14.94 -4.32
N SER A 155 -4.73 -15.97 -4.32
CA SER A 155 -4.27 -16.70 -3.15
C SER A 155 -2.76 -16.64 -3.02
N LEU A 156 -2.24 -16.26 -1.85
CA LEU A 156 -0.89 -16.59 -1.44
C LEU A 156 -1.00 -17.79 -0.50
N LEU A 157 -0.81 -18.99 -1.06
CA LEU A 157 -0.93 -20.25 -0.36
C LEU A 157 0.37 -20.53 0.39
N VAL A 158 0.37 -20.28 1.68
CA VAL A 158 1.53 -20.47 2.55
C VAL A 158 1.53 -21.90 3.09
N ASN A 159 2.68 -22.54 3.08
CA ASN A 159 2.90 -23.88 3.61
C ASN A 159 3.33 -23.84 5.10
N GLU A 160 2.65 -23.02 5.90
CA GLU A 160 2.93 -22.83 7.33
C GLU A 160 1.62 -22.76 8.10
N THR A 161 1.58 -23.34 9.29
CA THR A 161 0.38 -23.39 10.16
C THR A 161 0.27 -22.18 11.10
N GLU A 162 1.39 -21.48 11.30
CA GLU A 162 1.50 -20.27 12.10
C GLU A 162 2.42 -19.29 11.39
N ILE A 163 2.00 -18.03 11.34
CA ILE A 163 2.80 -16.93 10.78
C ILE A 163 3.01 -15.91 11.87
N ASP A 164 4.28 -15.61 12.14
CA ASP A 164 4.69 -14.55 13.04
C ASP A 164 5.62 -13.58 12.31
N PHE A 165 5.10 -12.39 12.00
CA PHE A 165 5.89 -11.37 11.32
C PHE A 165 6.77 -10.60 12.30
N PRO A 166 8.09 -10.51 12.06
CA PRO A 166 8.95 -9.66 12.88
C PRO A 166 8.61 -8.19 12.65
N VAL A 167 8.47 -7.44 13.74
CA VAL A 167 8.40 -5.97 13.70
C VAL A 167 9.77 -5.36 13.91
N LEU A 168 10.20 -4.55 12.95
CA LEU A 168 11.35 -3.66 13.12
C LEU A 168 10.86 -2.25 13.40
N ASP A 169 11.19 -1.73 14.59
CA ASP A 169 11.02 -0.33 14.93
C ASP A 169 12.10 0.53 14.25
N ILE A 170 11.79 1.80 13.93
CA ILE A 170 12.70 2.75 13.29
C ILE A 170 14.06 2.87 14.00
N HIS A 171 14.12 2.62 15.30
CA HIS A 171 15.35 2.67 16.10
C HIS A 171 16.15 1.36 16.08
N HIS A 172 15.63 0.29 15.45
CA HIS A 172 16.34 -0.98 15.33
C HIS A 172 17.60 -0.81 14.47
N LYS A 173 18.74 -1.35 14.93
CA LYS A 173 20.07 -1.18 14.28
C LYS A 173 20.14 -1.63 12.82
N ASP A 174 19.27 -2.56 12.44
CA ASP A 174 19.20 -3.13 11.09
C ASP A 174 17.97 -2.63 10.31
N PHE A 175 17.23 -1.63 10.82
CA PHE A 175 16.01 -1.11 10.20
C PHE A 175 16.27 -0.64 8.78
N ASP A 176 17.21 0.30 8.59
CA ASP A 176 17.52 0.88 7.27
C ASP A 176 18.06 -0.15 6.27
N GLU A 177 18.93 -1.07 6.73
CA GLU A 177 19.47 -2.13 5.87
C GLU A 177 18.39 -3.14 5.44
N THR A 178 17.47 -3.48 6.36
CA THR A 178 16.35 -4.37 6.04
C THR A 178 15.33 -3.66 5.15
N LEU A 179 15.12 -2.35 5.34
CA LEU A 179 14.24 -1.54 4.52
C LEU A 179 14.78 -1.43 3.08
N LYS A 180 16.09 -1.22 2.90
CA LYS A 180 16.76 -1.24 1.59
C LYS A 180 16.50 -2.54 0.82
N TYR A 181 16.47 -3.69 1.49
CA TYR A 181 16.20 -4.98 0.85
C TYR A 181 14.86 -5.03 0.12
N TYR A 182 13.86 -4.28 0.59
CA TYR A 182 12.55 -4.16 -0.04
C TYR A 182 12.46 -3.00 -1.05
N GLY A 183 13.58 -2.34 -1.39
CA GLY A 183 13.58 -1.16 -2.23
C GLY A 183 12.86 0.02 -1.59
N ALA A 184 13.07 0.22 -0.29
CA ALA A 184 12.30 1.15 0.51
C ALA A 184 13.19 2.17 1.23
N LYS A 185 12.59 3.32 1.58
CA LYS A 185 13.23 4.43 2.31
C LYS A 185 12.21 5.12 3.22
N ILE A 186 12.70 5.63 4.35
CA ILE A 186 11.99 6.63 5.15
C ILE A 186 12.23 8.02 4.55
N LEU A 187 11.15 8.70 4.18
CA LEU A 187 11.16 10.13 3.91
C LEU A 187 11.05 10.89 5.23
N LYS A 188 11.96 11.83 5.47
CA LYS A 188 11.95 12.66 6.68
C LYS A 188 10.86 13.74 6.62
N PRO A 189 10.41 14.27 7.76
CA PRO A 189 9.49 15.40 7.79
C PRO A 189 10.04 16.57 6.96
N GLY A 190 9.23 17.03 5.99
CA GLY A 190 9.60 18.11 5.08
C GLY A 190 10.65 17.77 4.04
N GLU A 191 11.07 16.52 3.90
CA GLU A 191 11.96 16.09 2.81
C GLU A 191 11.26 16.24 1.47
N SER A 192 11.88 17.02 0.58
CA SER A 192 11.41 17.20 -0.79
C SER A 192 11.97 16.11 -1.70
N PHE A 193 11.15 15.61 -2.61
CA PHE A 193 11.53 14.59 -3.58
C PHE A 193 10.84 14.81 -4.92
N HIS A 194 11.44 14.25 -5.96
CA HIS A 194 10.80 14.06 -7.25
C HIS A 194 10.51 12.57 -7.43
N MET A 195 9.28 12.18 -7.74
CA MET A 195 8.90 10.76 -7.71
C MET A 195 9.61 9.92 -8.79
N GLY A 196 9.81 10.44 -10.01
CA GLY A 196 10.31 9.63 -11.13
C GLY A 196 9.26 8.72 -11.79
N PHE A 197 8.00 8.81 -11.36
CA PHE A 197 6.90 8.06 -11.95
C PHE A 197 6.15 8.89 -13.00
N ASN A 198 5.81 8.26 -14.13
CA ASN A 198 5.26 8.95 -15.31
C ASN A 198 3.73 9.15 -15.28
N LYS A 199 3.06 8.81 -14.17
CA LYS A 199 1.63 9.03 -13.97
C LYS A 199 1.36 9.74 -12.65
N PRO A 200 0.20 10.41 -12.51
CA PRO A 200 -0.18 11.05 -11.25
C PRO A 200 -0.38 10.03 -10.12
N LEU A 201 0.06 10.40 -8.92
CA LEU A 201 -0.26 9.69 -7.67
C LEU A 201 -1.20 10.52 -6.81
N PHE A 202 -2.30 9.92 -6.36
CA PHE A 202 -3.29 10.55 -5.48
C PHE A 202 -3.17 9.96 -4.08
N GLY A 203 -3.10 10.82 -3.07
CA GLY A 203 -3.10 10.40 -1.66
C GLY A 203 -4.53 10.13 -1.20
N MET A 204 -4.84 8.89 -0.86
CA MET A 204 -6.13 8.51 -0.25
C MET A 204 -5.92 8.36 1.25
N GLU A 205 -6.63 9.14 2.06
CA GLU A 205 -6.60 8.99 3.51
C GLU A 205 -7.64 7.98 3.99
N TYR A 206 -7.18 7.04 4.79
CA TYR A 206 -8.04 6.08 5.48
C TYR A 206 -7.89 6.22 6.98
N ASP A 207 -9.03 6.29 7.66
CA ASP A 207 -9.14 6.23 9.11
C ASP A 207 -9.52 4.81 9.54
N THR A 208 -8.63 4.19 10.31
CA THR A 208 -8.75 2.85 10.91
C THR A 208 -8.62 2.91 12.44
N SER A 209 -8.89 4.07 13.05
CA SER A 209 -8.76 4.32 14.49
C SER A 209 -9.70 3.47 15.35
N LEU A 210 -10.81 2.99 14.78
CA LEU A 210 -11.73 2.13 15.49
C LEU A 210 -11.13 0.72 15.64
N PRO A 211 -11.12 0.18 16.87
CA PRO A 211 -10.57 -1.14 17.12
C PRO A 211 -11.35 -2.18 16.32
N GLY A 212 -10.66 -3.25 15.94
CA GLY A 212 -11.30 -4.36 15.26
C GLY A 212 -11.28 -4.29 13.74
N TYR A 213 -10.73 -3.25 13.09
CA TYR A 213 -10.58 -3.30 11.62
C TYR A 213 -9.86 -4.58 11.16
N ILE A 214 -8.73 -4.93 11.78
CA ILE A 214 -8.03 -6.18 11.45
C ILE A 214 -8.89 -7.42 11.79
N GLN A 215 -9.39 -7.53 13.02
CA GLN A 215 -10.01 -8.76 13.52
C GLN A 215 -11.46 -8.98 13.07
N ASP A 216 -12.21 -7.89 12.95
CA ASP A 216 -13.66 -7.85 12.69
C ASP A 216 -14.00 -7.52 11.23
N TYR A 217 -13.00 -7.06 10.46
CA TYR A 217 -13.10 -6.91 9.01
C TYR A 217 -12.06 -7.75 8.26
N VAL A 218 -10.77 -7.41 8.32
CA VAL A 218 -9.73 -8.00 7.45
C VAL A 218 -9.69 -9.53 7.55
N MET A 219 -9.71 -10.08 8.77
CA MET A 219 -9.59 -11.53 8.99
C MET A 219 -10.90 -12.31 8.80
N LYS A 220 -12.06 -11.65 8.65
CA LYS A 220 -13.36 -12.32 8.54
C LYS A 220 -13.66 -12.72 7.10
N SER A 221 -14.20 -13.91 6.86
CA SER A 221 -14.54 -14.39 5.51
C SER A 221 -15.51 -13.49 4.74
N TYR A 222 -16.46 -12.84 5.43
CA TYR A 222 -17.40 -11.88 4.84
C TYR A 222 -16.82 -10.46 4.66
N GLY A 223 -15.74 -10.14 5.39
CA GLY A 223 -14.97 -8.91 5.29
C GLY A 223 -13.81 -9.14 4.33
N GLY A 224 -12.57 -8.97 4.80
CA GLY A 224 -11.34 -9.16 4.01
C GLY A 224 -10.99 -10.62 3.70
N GLY A 225 -11.48 -11.61 4.44
CA GLY A 225 -11.17 -13.02 4.17
C GLY A 225 -9.70 -13.40 4.35
N GLY A 226 -8.91 -12.56 5.02
CA GLY A 226 -7.50 -12.76 5.31
C GLY A 226 -6.68 -11.47 5.17
N LEU A 227 -5.42 -11.51 5.61
CA LEU A 227 -4.47 -10.45 5.36
C LEU A 227 -4.09 -10.46 3.86
N PHE A 228 -4.29 -9.35 3.16
CA PHE A 228 -3.86 -9.26 1.77
C PHE A 228 -2.43 -8.79 1.64
N VAL A 229 -1.76 -9.24 0.60
CA VAL A 229 -0.55 -8.59 0.12
C VAL A 229 -0.72 -8.33 -1.37
N GLU A 230 -0.07 -7.28 -1.86
CA GLU A 230 -0.14 -6.89 -3.24
C GLU A 230 1.16 -6.34 -3.77
N HIS A 231 1.29 -6.33 -5.09
CA HIS A 231 2.38 -5.67 -5.78
C HIS A 231 1.87 -5.05 -7.08
N HIS A 232 2.57 -4.03 -7.57
CA HIS A 232 2.08 -3.22 -8.66
C HIS A 232 3.16 -2.34 -9.32
N PRO A 233 2.99 -1.94 -10.58
CA PRO A 233 4.02 -1.22 -11.34
C PRO A 233 3.94 0.30 -11.14
N PHE A 234 3.85 0.73 -9.88
CA PHE A 234 4.00 2.13 -9.49
C PHE A 234 4.59 2.20 -8.07
N PRO A 235 5.31 3.27 -7.71
CA PRO A 235 5.87 3.43 -6.37
C PRO A 235 4.80 3.81 -5.36
N HIS A 236 4.88 3.22 -4.17
CA HIS A 236 3.88 3.44 -3.13
C HIS A 236 4.43 4.34 -2.03
N ILE A 237 3.61 5.22 -1.47
CA ILE A 237 3.97 6.01 -0.27
C ILE A 237 2.88 5.85 0.79
N TRP A 238 3.30 5.57 2.02
CA TRP A 238 2.45 5.63 3.20
C TRP A 238 2.87 6.79 4.10
N PHE A 239 1.93 7.67 4.37
CA PHE A 239 2.14 8.88 5.15
C PHE A 239 1.11 8.99 6.30
N PRO A 240 1.53 8.80 7.55
CA PRO A 240 0.69 9.02 8.72
C PRO A 240 0.22 10.47 8.80
N ASN A 241 -1.09 10.68 8.85
CA ASN A 241 -1.68 12.01 8.94
C ASN A 241 -2.66 12.16 10.13
N PRO A 242 -2.28 11.75 11.36
CA PRO A 242 -3.11 12.01 12.52
C PRO A 242 -3.13 13.51 12.87
N THR A 243 -4.21 13.96 13.49
CA THR A 243 -4.23 15.23 14.22
C THR A 243 -3.29 15.17 15.44
N GLU A 244 -2.96 16.32 16.03
CA GLU A 244 -2.11 16.37 17.23
C GLU A 244 -2.65 15.51 18.40
N GLU A 245 -3.97 15.44 18.56
CA GLU A 245 -4.62 14.63 19.59
C GLU A 245 -4.51 13.12 19.28
N GLU A 246 -4.58 12.75 18.00
CA GLU A 246 -4.54 11.36 17.53
C GLU A 246 -3.11 10.80 17.46
N LYS A 247 -2.07 11.64 17.41
CA LYS A 247 -0.66 11.21 17.26
C LYS A 247 -0.23 10.15 18.26
N SER A 248 -0.65 10.29 19.51
CA SER A 248 -0.28 9.36 20.59
C SER A 248 -0.84 7.94 20.42
N THR A 249 -1.97 7.82 19.71
CA THR A 249 -2.65 6.56 19.43
C THR A 249 -2.44 6.04 18.01
N ASN A 250 -1.86 6.87 17.14
CA ASN A 250 -1.62 6.54 15.74
C ASN A 250 -0.40 5.62 15.59
N ILE A 251 -0.64 4.33 15.36
CA ILE A 251 0.42 3.32 15.20
C ILE A 251 0.56 3.00 13.73
N CYS A 252 1.69 3.36 13.12
CA CYS A 252 1.96 3.07 11.72
C CYS A 252 2.87 1.86 11.57
N ARG A 253 2.32 0.84 10.90
CA ARG A 253 3.04 -0.38 10.55
C ARG A 253 2.73 -0.69 9.09
N ILE A 254 3.76 -1.11 8.35
CA ILE A 254 3.62 -1.57 6.96
C ILE A 254 4.34 -2.90 6.83
N LEU A 255 3.66 -3.89 6.26
CA LEU A 255 4.28 -5.15 5.90
C LEU A 255 4.87 -5.00 4.50
N LEU A 256 6.17 -5.27 4.36
CA LEU A 256 6.83 -5.39 3.08
C LEU A 256 7.25 -6.83 2.86
N GLY A 257 7.26 -7.23 1.59
CA GLY A 257 7.56 -8.57 1.13
C GLY A 257 8.44 -8.57 -0.11
N ARG A 258 9.21 -9.63 -0.27
CA ARG A 258 10.03 -9.87 -1.46
C ARG A 258 10.18 -11.36 -1.69
N ILE A 259 10.00 -11.81 -2.93
CA ILE A 259 10.30 -13.19 -3.33
C ILE A 259 11.81 -13.42 -3.31
N ILE A 260 12.22 -14.63 -2.91
CA ILE A 260 13.62 -15.03 -2.86
C ILE A 260 14.00 -15.60 -4.23
N GLU A 261 14.87 -14.86 -4.91
CA GLU A 261 15.29 -15.12 -6.28
C GLU A 261 16.68 -15.75 -6.32
N SER A 262 16.98 -16.50 -7.39
CA SER A 262 18.38 -16.83 -7.69
C SER A 262 19.16 -15.56 -8.05
N LYS A 263 20.49 -15.64 -8.06
CA LYS A 263 21.31 -14.49 -8.46
C LYS A 263 20.99 -14.03 -9.89
N GLU A 264 20.81 -14.98 -10.80
CA GLU A 264 20.47 -14.72 -12.21
C GLU A 264 19.08 -14.09 -12.36
N GLU A 265 18.11 -14.54 -11.56
CA GLU A 265 16.77 -13.95 -11.53
C GLU A 265 16.80 -12.55 -10.94
N GLN A 266 17.58 -12.30 -9.89
CA GLN A 266 17.75 -10.98 -9.31
C GLN A 266 18.42 -10.01 -10.29
N GLU A 267 19.43 -10.46 -11.04
CA GLU A 267 20.06 -9.66 -12.11
C GLU A 267 19.08 -9.36 -13.25
N ARG A 268 18.18 -10.29 -13.57
CA ARG A 268 17.08 -10.06 -14.52
C ARG A 268 16.06 -9.06 -13.97
N ASP A 269 15.56 -9.25 -12.76
CA ASP A 269 14.64 -8.36 -12.06
C ASP A 269 15.19 -6.92 -12.00
N ASN A 270 16.46 -6.77 -11.64
CA ASN A 270 17.13 -5.48 -11.58
C ASN A 270 17.24 -4.79 -12.95
N ARG A 271 17.30 -5.52 -14.05
CA ARG A 271 17.30 -4.95 -15.41
C ARG A 271 15.88 -4.62 -15.87
N GLU A 272 14.94 -5.54 -15.66
CA GLU A 272 13.55 -5.42 -16.10
C GLU A 272 12.75 -4.41 -15.27
N SER A 273 13.13 -4.15 -14.01
CA SER A 273 12.46 -3.13 -13.19
C SER A 273 12.64 -1.69 -13.68
N TRP A 274 13.52 -1.47 -14.66
CA TRP A 274 13.63 -0.19 -15.35
C TRP A 274 12.65 -0.06 -16.53
N GLU A 275 11.94 -1.12 -16.89
CA GLU A 275 10.81 -1.02 -17.82
C GLU A 275 9.65 -0.29 -17.16
N GLU A 276 9.15 0.76 -17.80
CA GLU A 276 8.06 1.56 -17.23
C GLU A 276 6.75 0.77 -17.13
N ASN A 277 6.02 0.96 -16.02
CA ASN A 277 4.65 0.48 -15.85
C ASN A 277 4.47 -1.05 -15.95
N LYS A 278 5.51 -1.83 -15.68
CA LYS A 278 5.43 -3.30 -15.68
C LYS A 278 6.18 -3.91 -14.51
N CYS A 279 5.54 -4.88 -13.85
CA CYS A 279 6.26 -5.68 -12.88
C CYS A 279 7.08 -6.77 -13.56
N PRO A 280 8.35 -6.94 -13.18
CA PRO A 280 9.16 -8.06 -13.66
C PRO A 280 8.51 -9.37 -13.25
N GLU A 281 8.68 -10.39 -14.10
CA GLU A 281 8.19 -11.72 -13.78
C GLU A 281 9.12 -12.39 -12.76
N ARG A 282 8.68 -12.39 -11.50
CA ARG A 282 9.41 -13.01 -10.40
C ARG A 282 8.85 -14.40 -10.11
N HIS A 283 9.66 -15.42 -10.37
CA HIS A 283 9.27 -16.82 -10.20
C HIS A 283 9.95 -17.45 -8.98
N GLY A 284 11.16 -16.98 -8.63
CA GLY A 284 11.98 -17.64 -7.61
C GLY A 284 12.21 -19.11 -7.96
N ASN A 285 12.35 -19.95 -6.94
CA ASN A 285 12.29 -21.38 -7.14
C ASN A 285 10.87 -21.80 -7.61
N LYS A 286 10.72 -22.14 -8.89
CA LYS A 286 9.44 -22.52 -9.52
C LYS A 286 8.71 -23.67 -8.83
N LEU A 287 9.44 -24.57 -8.16
CA LEU A 287 8.86 -25.72 -7.46
C LEU A 287 8.50 -25.38 -6.01
N GLN A 288 9.31 -24.55 -5.38
CA GLN A 288 9.18 -24.17 -3.97
C GLN A 288 9.46 -22.68 -3.79
N PRO A 289 8.54 -21.79 -4.22
CA PRO A 289 8.76 -20.37 -4.11
C PRO A 289 8.80 -19.95 -2.64
N GLU A 290 9.76 -19.10 -2.31
CA GLU A 290 9.99 -18.61 -0.95
C GLU A 290 9.94 -17.08 -0.93
N TYR A 291 9.47 -16.51 0.16
CA TYR A 291 9.30 -15.08 0.35
C TYR A 291 9.89 -14.65 1.68
N HIS A 292 10.47 -13.45 1.70
CA HIS A 292 10.76 -12.71 2.93
C HIS A 292 9.65 -11.70 3.20
N PHE A 293 9.28 -11.57 4.47
CA PHE A 293 8.31 -10.60 4.96
C PHE A 293 8.81 -9.92 6.24
N THR A 294 8.63 -8.60 6.34
CA THR A 294 8.99 -7.80 7.52
C THR A 294 7.95 -6.72 7.75
N VAL A 295 7.53 -6.51 9.00
CA VAL A 295 6.71 -5.36 9.39
C VAL A 295 7.63 -4.23 9.84
N PHE A 296 7.46 -3.05 9.27
CA PHE A 296 8.19 -1.84 9.67
C PHE A 296 7.27 -0.94 10.48
N ARG A 297 7.67 -0.59 11.70
CA ARG A 297 7.03 0.41 12.54
C ARG A 297 7.80 1.72 12.45
N PHE A 298 7.09 2.80 12.18
CA PHE A 298 7.68 4.13 12.02
C PHE A 298 6.79 5.21 12.65
N PRO A 299 7.34 6.38 13.01
CA PRO A 299 6.63 7.38 13.79
C PRO A 299 5.61 8.18 12.96
N SER A 300 4.61 8.71 13.66
CA SER A 300 3.53 9.53 13.09
C SER A 300 3.80 11.04 13.18
N ASP A 301 5.06 11.45 13.16
CA ASP A 301 5.59 12.81 13.34
C ASP A 301 6.00 13.47 12.01
N GLY A 302 5.37 13.04 10.90
CA GLY A 302 5.62 13.56 9.56
C GLY A 302 6.62 12.73 8.73
N HIS A 303 7.11 11.60 9.25
CA HIS A 303 7.83 10.63 8.43
C HIS A 303 6.88 9.89 7.48
N ALA A 304 7.39 9.46 6.32
CA ALA A 304 6.68 8.58 5.40
C ALA A 304 7.55 7.37 5.04
N ILE A 305 6.94 6.26 4.63
CA ILE A 305 7.66 5.17 3.94
C ILE A 305 7.34 5.28 2.46
N ALA A 306 8.38 5.35 1.63
CA ALA A 306 8.29 5.19 0.18
C ALA A 306 8.90 3.84 -0.23
N VAL A 307 8.28 3.17 -1.19
CA VAL A 307 8.75 1.90 -1.75
C VAL A 307 8.78 1.94 -3.27
N ASP A 308 9.73 1.18 -3.81
CA ASP A 308 9.87 0.91 -5.23
C ASP A 308 8.61 0.26 -5.82
N GLU A 309 8.50 0.35 -7.13
CA GLU A 309 7.56 -0.41 -7.94
C GLU A 309 7.69 -1.91 -7.63
N CYS A 310 6.55 -2.59 -7.64
CA CYS A 310 6.44 -4.03 -7.52
C CYS A 310 6.97 -4.61 -6.22
N CYS A 311 7.25 -3.78 -5.22
CA CYS A 311 7.42 -4.23 -3.84
C CYS A 311 6.13 -4.93 -3.39
N ILE A 312 6.23 -6.10 -2.77
CA ILE A 312 5.06 -6.75 -2.18
C ILE A 312 4.75 -6.01 -0.87
N HIS A 313 3.51 -5.62 -0.62
CA HIS A 313 3.17 -4.88 0.60
C HIS A 313 1.73 -5.12 1.06
N ASN A 314 1.42 -4.64 2.25
CA ASN A 314 0.06 -4.48 2.77
C ASN A 314 -0.13 -3.08 3.39
N ASP A 315 -1.25 -2.45 3.04
CA ASP A 315 -1.61 -1.09 3.48
C ASP A 315 -2.31 -1.04 4.86
N SER A 316 -2.62 -2.18 5.46
CA SER A 316 -3.68 -2.28 6.47
C SER A 316 -3.23 -2.37 7.92
N PHE A 317 -1.92 -2.24 8.22
CA PHE A 317 -1.44 -2.35 9.62
C PHE A 317 -1.34 -1.00 10.36
N CYS A 318 -1.90 0.07 9.80
CA CYS A 318 -2.11 1.30 10.55
C CYS A 318 -3.24 1.11 11.59
N ASN A 319 -3.07 1.68 12.77
CA ASN A 319 -4.15 1.99 13.69
C ASN A 319 -4.25 3.52 13.77
N GLY A 320 -5.27 4.08 13.11
CA GLY A 320 -5.46 5.53 12.98
C GLY A 320 -5.50 5.99 11.53
N LYS A 321 -5.03 7.21 11.27
CA LYS A 321 -5.09 7.88 9.97
C LYS A 321 -3.80 7.73 9.18
N GLN A 322 -3.95 7.31 7.93
CA GLN A 322 -2.85 7.16 7.00
C GLN A 322 -3.28 7.53 5.60
N VAL A 323 -2.44 8.32 4.93
CA VAL A 323 -2.53 8.63 3.51
C VAL A 323 -1.71 7.61 2.73
N VAL A 324 -2.35 7.05 1.72
CA VAL A 324 -1.83 5.99 0.86
C VAL A 324 -1.80 6.53 -0.57
N PHE A 325 -0.63 6.64 -1.18
CA PHE A 325 -0.49 7.23 -2.52
C PHE A 325 -0.68 6.19 -3.61
N LEU A 326 -1.70 6.39 -4.45
CA LEU A 326 -2.16 5.42 -5.44
C LEU A 326 -2.16 6.01 -6.87
N ALA A 327 -1.79 5.20 -7.85
CA ALA A 327 -1.96 5.50 -9.26
C ALA A 327 -3.18 4.79 -9.85
N ASN A 328 -3.76 5.37 -10.90
CA ASN A 328 -4.76 4.70 -11.72
C ASN A 328 -4.10 3.68 -12.66
N THR A 329 -3.59 2.58 -12.12
CA THR A 329 -2.88 1.49 -12.83
C THR A 329 -3.39 0.13 -12.33
N ASP A 330 -2.79 -0.97 -12.80
CA ASP A 330 -3.19 -2.34 -12.46
C ASP A 330 -2.35 -2.90 -11.30
N ALA A 331 -3.00 -3.48 -10.27
CA ALA A 331 -2.35 -4.22 -9.19
C ALA A 331 -2.42 -5.75 -9.38
N ASN A 332 -1.68 -6.48 -8.57
CA ASN A 332 -1.88 -7.90 -8.35
C ASN A 332 -2.03 -8.13 -6.85
N THR A 333 -3.24 -8.46 -6.42
CA THR A 333 -3.59 -8.60 -5.00
C THR A 333 -3.97 -10.05 -4.68
N VAL A 334 -3.43 -10.57 -3.59
CA VAL A 334 -3.68 -11.92 -3.08
C VAL A 334 -3.96 -11.91 -1.58
N ALA A 335 -4.79 -12.84 -1.12
CA ALA A 335 -4.97 -13.10 0.32
C ALA A 335 -3.98 -14.16 0.82
N LEU A 336 -3.23 -13.84 1.87
CA LEU A 336 -2.34 -14.73 2.61
C LEU A 336 -3.16 -15.79 3.38
N ARG A 337 -2.91 -17.09 3.13
CA ARG A 337 -3.71 -18.19 3.71
C ARG A 337 -2.99 -19.55 3.76
N GLU A 338 -3.48 -20.47 4.59
CA GLU A 338 -3.02 -21.87 4.73
C GLU A 338 -3.98 -22.86 4.03
N THR A 339 -4.41 -22.62 2.79
CA THR A 339 -5.61 -23.22 2.15
C THR A 339 -6.97 -22.77 2.72
N ALA A 340 -7.01 -22.26 3.95
CA ALA A 340 -8.12 -21.52 4.58
C ALA A 340 -7.59 -20.23 5.25
N PRO A 341 -8.45 -19.24 5.62
CA PRO A 341 -7.99 -18.04 6.33
C PRO A 341 -7.18 -18.41 7.58
N PHE A 342 -6.02 -17.75 7.77
CA PHE A 342 -5.14 -18.00 8.91
C PHE A 342 -5.90 -17.78 10.22
N LYS A 343 -5.85 -18.77 11.10
CA LYS A 343 -6.39 -18.66 12.47
C LYS A 343 -5.36 -18.10 13.46
N ASN A 344 -4.07 -18.25 13.14
CA ASN A 344 -2.94 -17.92 14.02
C ASN A 344 -1.93 -17.03 13.27
N LEU A 345 -2.33 -15.78 12.99
CA LEU A 345 -1.44 -14.75 12.47
C LEU A 345 -1.03 -13.84 13.62
N ARG A 346 0.28 -13.69 13.82
CA ARG A 346 0.89 -12.86 14.86
C ARG A 346 1.81 -11.82 14.25
N ILE A 347 1.92 -10.72 14.97
CA ILE A 347 2.88 -9.64 14.71
C ILE A 347 3.66 -9.54 16.01
N SER A 348 4.85 -10.13 16.05
CA SER A 348 5.70 -10.12 17.24
C SER A 348 6.36 -8.76 17.40
N GLU A 349 6.10 -8.11 18.54
CA GLU A 349 6.96 -7.02 18.99
C GLU A 349 8.29 -7.65 19.40
N GLN A 350 9.37 -7.34 18.67
CA GLN A 350 10.70 -7.68 19.19
C GLN A 350 10.88 -6.92 20.49
N GLU A 351 11.16 -7.63 21.59
CA GLU A 351 11.55 -7.02 22.85
C GLU A 351 12.69 -6.04 22.57
N THR A 352 12.41 -4.74 22.71
CA THR A 352 13.46 -3.74 22.62
C THR A 352 14.35 -3.99 23.83
N PRO A 353 15.64 -4.33 23.68
CA PRO A 353 16.50 -4.42 24.84
C PRO A 353 16.55 -3.02 25.45
N HIS A 354 15.87 -2.84 26.59
CA HIS A 354 15.98 -1.65 27.41
C HIS A 354 17.47 -1.41 27.65
N LYS A 355 18.00 -0.32 27.09
CA LYS A 355 19.32 0.21 27.42
C LYS A 355 19.17 1.29 28.47
#